data_AF-A0A0G0X0N0-F1
#
_entry.id   AF-A0A0G0X0N0-F1
#
_cell.length_a   1.000
_cell.length_b   1.000
_cell.length_c   1.000
_cell.angle_alpha   90.00
_cell.angle_beta   90.00
_cell.angle_gamma   90.00
#
_symmetry.space_group_name_H-M   'P 1'
#
loop_
_entity.id
_entity.type
_entity.pdbx_description
1 polymer ?
#
loop_
_entity_poly.entity_id
_entity_poly.type
_entity_poly.pdbx_seq_one_letter_code
_entity_poly.pdbx_strand_id
1 'polypeptide(L)'
;MDVQYNETDAVFVVDIEAGDTTGLLIGKRGETLLSIQNVLALLFKQKTGEWEKIVVNVGDYRQKEEEYLKNLATSAAQRAIETESPQNLYNLKAWQRRVIHLFLADNNEVETTSEGEGEERYLIISPKK
;
A
#
# COMPACT_ATOMS: atom_id res chain seq x y z
N MET A 1 -16.14 14.71 -6.25
CA MET A 1 -15.35 14.61 -5.00
C MET A 1 -16.35 14.48 -3.88
N ASP A 2 -16.32 13.34 -3.20
CA ASP A 2 -17.17 13.04 -2.05
C ASP A 2 -16.30 13.02 -0.79
N VAL A 3 -16.83 13.47 0.34
CA VAL A 3 -16.09 13.50 1.62
C VAL A 3 -16.96 12.88 2.70
N GLN A 4 -16.44 11.85 3.34
CA GLN A 4 -17.12 11.12 4.42
C GLN A 4 -16.25 11.12 5.67
N TYR A 5 -16.89 11.24 6.83
CA TYR A 5 -16.21 11.07 8.11
C TYR A 5 -16.56 9.70 8.69
N ASN A 6 -15.56 8.86 8.91
CA ASN A 6 -15.71 7.60 9.62
C ASN A 6 -15.45 7.87 11.11
N GLU A 7 -16.52 7.89 11.90
CA GLU A 7 -16.50 8.13 13.34
C GLU A 7 -15.74 7.05 14.12
N THR A 8 -15.70 5.81 13.63
CA THR A 8 -15.08 4.68 14.33
C THR A 8 -13.55 4.80 14.31
N ASP A 9 -12.99 5.18 13.17
CA ASP A 9 -11.55 5.30 12.97
C ASP A 9 -11.03 6.74 13.14
N ALA A 10 -11.94 7.69 13.38
CA ALA A 10 -11.72 9.14 13.39
C ALA A 10 -10.92 9.59 12.16
N VAL A 11 -11.45 9.28 10.97
CA VAL A 11 -10.77 9.53 9.68
C VAL A 11 -11.70 10.17 8.66
N PHE A 12 -11.21 11.20 7.98
CA PHE A 12 -11.86 11.76 6.81
C PHE A 12 -11.44 11.00 5.56
N VAL A 13 -12.41 10.43 4.85
CA VAL A 13 -12.21 9.78 3.56
C VAL A 13 -12.64 10.75 2.47
N VAL A 14 -11.74 11.02 1.53
CA VAL A 14 -11.97 11.89 0.37
C VAL A 14 -11.89 11.04 -0.88
N ASP A 15 -13.03 10.81 -1.52
CA ASP A 15 -13.12 10.05 -2.76
C ASP A 15 -13.16 11.01 -3.97
N ILE A 16 -12.19 10.84 -4.86
CA ILE A 16 -12.04 11.65 -6.07
C ILE A 16 -12.35 10.79 -7.29
N GLU A 17 -13.47 11.07 -7.95
CA GLU A 17 -13.77 10.60 -9.29
C GLU A 17 -13.06 11.51 -10.31
N ALA A 18 -12.08 10.95 -11.03
CA ALA A 18 -11.19 11.72 -11.88
C ALA A 18 -11.26 11.33 -13.37
N GLY A 19 -12.09 10.33 -13.72
CA GLY A 19 -12.25 9.86 -15.10
C GLY A 19 -10.90 9.63 -15.79
N ASP A 20 -10.68 10.30 -16.92
CA ASP A 20 -9.46 10.22 -17.73
C ASP A 20 -8.20 10.72 -17.00
N THR A 21 -8.35 11.56 -15.97
CA THR A 21 -7.23 12.12 -15.18
C THR A 21 -6.82 11.24 -14.00
N THR A 22 -7.49 10.10 -13.79
CA THR A 22 -7.21 9.16 -12.69
C THR A 22 -5.72 8.78 -12.62
N GLY A 23 -5.11 8.44 -13.75
CA GLY A 23 -3.68 8.07 -13.79
C GLY A 23 -2.74 9.20 -13.36
N LEU A 24 -3.08 10.45 -13.69
CA LEU A 24 -2.29 11.63 -13.32
C LEU A 24 -2.35 11.90 -11.81
N LEU A 25 -3.53 11.78 -11.20
CA LEU A 25 -3.73 11.99 -9.77
C LEU A 25 -3.10 10.89 -8.92
N ILE A 26 -3.09 9.64 -9.41
CA ILE A 26 -2.37 8.54 -8.75
C ILE A 26 -0.87 8.79 -8.83
N GLY A 27 -0.37 9.12 -10.03
CA GLY A 27 1.05 9.25 -10.30
C GLY A 27 1.79 7.91 -10.27
N LYS A 28 3.12 7.96 -10.39
CA LYS A 28 3.95 6.75 -10.36
C LYS A 28 3.85 6.09 -8.98
N ARG A 29 3.40 4.83 -8.91
CA ARG A 29 3.28 4.06 -7.65
C ARG A 29 2.50 4.79 -6.52
N GLY A 30 1.53 5.62 -6.89
CA GLY A 30 0.71 6.38 -5.94
C GLY A 30 1.42 7.55 -5.26
N GLU A 31 2.58 8.01 -5.76
CA GLU A 31 3.35 9.11 -5.15
C GLU A 31 2.61 10.47 -5.20
N THR A 32 1.92 10.75 -6.32
CA THR A 32 1.14 11.98 -6.46
C THR A 32 -0.04 11.97 -5.48
N LEU A 33 -0.75 10.84 -5.39
CA LEU A 33 -1.85 10.67 -4.46
C LEU A 33 -1.40 10.87 -3.00
N LEU A 34 -0.26 10.29 -2.63
CA LEU A 34 0.32 10.45 -1.30
C LEU A 34 0.67 11.92 -1.03
N SER A 35 1.23 12.61 -2.02
CA SER A 35 1.58 14.03 -1.90
C SER A 35 0.34 14.90 -1.72
N ILE A 36 -0.73 14.64 -2.47
CA ILE A 36 -2.03 15.31 -2.34
C ILE A 36 -2.58 15.13 -0.93
N GLN A 37 -2.59 13.90 -0.41
CA GLN A 37 -3.04 13.60 0.95
C GLN A 37 -2.25 14.37 2.01
N ASN A 38 -0.92 14.44 1.87
CA ASN A 38 -0.06 15.16 2.82
C ASN A 38 -0.35 16.67 2.81
N VAL A 39 -0.51 17.27 1.63
CA VAL A 39 -0.86 18.69 1.50
C VAL A 39 -2.23 18.96 2.11
N LEU A 40 -3.22 18.09 1.89
CA LEU A 40 -4.54 18.23 2.50
C LEU A 40 -4.49 18.13 4.03
N ALA A 41 -3.71 17.18 4.59
CA ALA A 41 -3.53 17.05 6.03
C ALA A 41 -2.90 18.32 6.64
N LEU A 42 -1.90 18.91 5.96
CA LEU A 42 -1.28 20.18 6.37
C LEU A 42 -2.28 21.34 6.35
N LEU A 43 -3.10 21.45 5.29
CA LEU A 43 -4.12 22.49 5.17
C LEU A 43 -5.20 22.36 6.25
N PHE A 44 -5.62 21.13 6.56
CA PHE A 44 -6.56 20.87 7.66
C PHE A 44 -5.98 21.29 8.99
N LYS A 45 -4.76 20.84 9.32
CA LYS A 45 -4.06 21.24 10.54
C LYS A 45 -3.97 22.75 10.68
N GLN A 46 -3.67 23.46 9.59
CA GLN A 46 -3.58 24.93 9.61
C GLN A 46 -4.94 25.59 9.92
N LYS A 47 -6.05 24.98 9.50
CA LYS A 47 -7.41 25.52 9.72
C LYS A 47 -8.03 25.11 11.05
N THR A 48 -7.84 23.86 11.50
CA THR A 48 -8.47 23.30 12.70
C THR A 48 -7.57 23.39 13.93
N GLY A 49 -6.26 23.53 13.75
CA GLY A 49 -5.27 23.47 14.81
C GLY A 49 -4.88 22.04 15.22
N GLU A 50 -5.57 21.02 14.69
CA GLU A 50 -5.41 19.63 15.08
C GLU A 50 -4.96 18.75 13.91
N TRP A 51 -4.24 17.67 14.22
CA TRP A 51 -3.86 16.68 13.22
C TRP A 51 -5.01 15.71 13.00
N GLU A 52 -5.77 15.93 11.93
CA GLU A 52 -6.80 15.01 11.48
C GLU A 52 -6.23 13.92 10.57
N LYS A 53 -6.74 12.68 10.72
CA LYS A 53 -6.41 11.62 9.76
C LYS A 53 -7.23 11.84 8.50
N ILE A 54 -6.56 11.99 7.37
CA ILE A 54 -7.18 12.15 6.05
C ILE A 54 -6.68 11.05 5.14
N VAL A 55 -7.61 10.37 4.49
CA VAL A 55 -7.36 9.35 3.49
C VAL A 55 -7.94 9.82 2.16
N VAL A 56 -7.08 9.90 1.13
CA VAL A 56 -7.53 10.25 -0.22
C VAL A 56 -7.54 9.01 -1.08
N ASN A 57 -8.69 8.74 -1.72
CA ASN A 57 -8.85 7.68 -2.70
C ASN A 57 -9.17 8.29 -4.06
N VAL A 58 -8.62 7.70 -5.12
CA VAL A 58 -8.91 8.12 -6.50
C VAL A 58 -9.35 6.87 -7.27
N GLY A 59 -10.64 6.82 -7.62
CA GLY A 59 -11.27 5.63 -8.21
C GLY A 59 -10.93 4.34 -7.45
N ASP A 60 -10.73 3.24 -8.19
CA ASP A 60 -10.46 1.91 -7.62
C ASP A 60 -8.97 1.66 -7.29
N TYR A 61 -8.15 2.72 -7.16
CA TYR A 61 -6.69 2.56 -7.07
C TYR A 61 -6.25 1.60 -5.96
N ARG A 62 -6.81 1.74 -4.74
CA ARG A 62 -6.42 0.89 -3.60
C ARG A 62 -6.75 -0.58 -3.83
N GLN A 63 -7.91 -0.87 -4.40
CA GLN A 63 -8.34 -2.23 -4.70
C GLN A 63 -7.44 -2.86 -5.78
N LYS A 64 -7.17 -2.11 -6.86
CA LYS A 64 -6.27 -2.54 -7.94
C LYS A 64 -4.83 -2.76 -7.46
N GLU A 65 -4.33 -1.87 -6.60
CA GLU A 65 -3.00 -2.00 -6.02
C GLU A 65 -2.91 -3.21 -5.08
N GLU A 66 -3.93 -3.45 -4.26
CA GLU A 66 -3.98 -4.64 -3.39
C GLU A 66 -4.03 -5.94 -4.21
N GLU A 67 -4.84 -5.99 -5.26
CA GLU A 67 -4.91 -7.13 -6.19
C GLU A 67 -3.55 -7.38 -6.87
N TYR A 68 -2.89 -6.31 -7.34
CA TYR A 68 -1.54 -6.39 -7.90
C TYR A 68 -0.54 -6.98 -6.90
N LEU A 69 -0.55 -6.52 -5.64
CA LEU A 69 0.34 -7.02 -4.59
C LEU A 69 0.10 -8.50 -4.28
N LYS A 70 -1.16 -8.95 -4.26
CA LYS A 70 -1.51 -10.37 -4.09
C LYS A 70 -1.00 -11.22 -5.25
N ASN A 71 -1.14 -10.75 -6.50
CA ASN A 71 -0.60 -11.45 -7.67
C ASN A 71 0.93 -11.50 -7.68
N LEU A 72 1.59 -10.42 -7.26
CA LEU A 72 3.05 -10.38 -7.08
C LEU A 72 3.49 -11.38 -6.00
N ALA A 73 2.78 -11.43 -4.88
CA ALA A 73 3.04 -12.34 -3.78
C ALA A 73 2.93 -13.81 -4.21
N THR A 74 1.84 -14.18 -4.89
CA THR A 74 1.64 -15.54 -5.42
C THR A 74 2.76 -15.93 -6.37
N SER A 75 3.12 -15.04 -7.31
CA SER A 75 4.17 -15.31 -8.29
C SER A 75 5.55 -15.49 -7.64
N ALA A 76 5.86 -14.65 -6.64
CA ALA A 76 7.12 -14.73 -5.91
C ALA A 76 7.18 -15.96 -5.00
N ALA A 77 6.09 -16.32 -4.32
CA ALA A 77 6.00 -17.53 -3.51
C ALA A 77 6.20 -18.79 -4.37
N GLN A 78 5.51 -18.87 -5.50
CA GLN A 78 5.67 -20.00 -6.43
C GLN A 78 7.12 -20.15 -6.87
N ARG A 79 7.77 -19.04 -7.24
CA ARG A 79 9.19 -19.07 -7.62
C ARG A 79 10.10 -19.47 -6.45
N ALA A 80 9.81 -19.02 -5.24
CA ALA A 80 10.57 -19.39 -4.05
C ALA A 80 10.52 -20.91 -3.79
N ILE A 81 9.34 -21.52 -3.97
CA ILE A 81 9.12 -22.96 -3.85
C ILE A 81 9.85 -23.72 -4.97
N GLU A 82 9.63 -23.33 -6.23
CA GLU A 82 10.22 -24.02 -7.39
C GLU A 82 11.75 -23.98 -7.42
N THR A 83 12.33 -22.89 -6.94
CA THR A 83 13.79 -22.69 -6.95
C THR A 83 14.47 -23.06 -5.64
N GLU A 84 13.69 -23.41 -4.61
CA GLU A 84 14.14 -23.59 -3.23
C GLU A 84 15.01 -22.41 -2.72
N SER A 85 14.76 -21.19 -3.22
CA SER A 85 15.60 -20.02 -3.01
C SER A 85 14.78 -18.76 -2.70
N PRO A 86 15.20 -17.92 -1.74
CA PRO A 86 14.47 -16.71 -1.37
C PRO A 86 14.28 -15.72 -2.53
N GLN A 87 13.12 -15.06 -2.54
CA GLN A 87 12.78 -14.00 -3.49
C GLN A 87 12.67 -12.65 -2.78
N ASN A 88 13.45 -11.67 -3.26
CA ASN A 88 13.50 -10.33 -2.68
C ASN A 88 12.60 -9.37 -3.48
N LEU A 89 11.68 -8.70 -2.78
CA LEU A 89 10.78 -7.69 -3.31
C LEU A 89 11.18 -6.30 -2.79
N TYR A 90 11.77 -5.50 -3.68
CA TYR A 90 12.25 -4.15 -3.41
C TYR A 90 11.20 -3.08 -3.72
N ASN A 91 11.44 -1.86 -3.24
CA ASN A 91 10.62 -0.67 -3.51
C ASN A 91 9.15 -0.79 -3.05
N LEU A 92 8.94 -1.42 -1.89
CA LEU A 92 7.61 -1.57 -1.30
C LEU A 92 7.48 -0.68 -0.04
N LYS A 93 6.44 0.15 -0.03
CA LYS A 93 6.02 0.92 1.16
C LYS A 93 5.66 -0.05 2.29
N ALA A 94 5.77 0.41 3.54
CA ALA A 94 5.50 -0.42 4.72
C ALA A 94 4.12 -1.12 4.67
N TRP A 95 3.09 -0.41 4.20
CA TRP A 95 1.74 -0.97 4.06
C TRP A 95 1.66 -2.04 2.97
N GLN A 96 2.38 -1.89 1.85
CA GLN A 96 2.41 -2.87 0.76
C GLN A 96 3.11 -4.16 1.24
N ARG A 97 4.22 -4.04 1.97
CA ARG A 97 4.89 -5.18 2.61
C ARG A 97 3.97 -5.90 3.58
N ARG A 98 3.20 -5.15 4.38
CA ARG A 98 2.20 -5.72 5.29
C ARG A 98 1.10 -6.49 4.55
N VAL A 99 0.59 -5.97 3.43
CA VAL A 99 -0.42 -6.66 2.60
C VAL A 99 0.12 -8.02 2.15
N ILE A 100 1.33 -8.06 1.59
CA ILE A 100 1.95 -9.31 1.13
C ILE A 100 2.20 -10.26 2.31
N HIS A 101 2.75 -9.77 3.41
CA HIS A 101 3.04 -10.57 4.60
C HIS A 101 1.78 -11.24 5.15
N LEU A 102 0.68 -10.47 5.29
CA LEU A 102 -0.60 -11.01 5.77
C LEU A 102 -1.22 -11.98 4.76
N PHE A 103 -1.13 -11.69 3.47
CA PHE A 103 -1.66 -12.58 2.43
C PHE A 103 -0.95 -13.95 2.40
N LEU A 104 0.35 -13.98 2.67
CA LEU A 104 1.15 -15.22 2.72
C LEU A 104 1.26 -15.82 4.14
N ALA A 105 0.66 -15.21 5.16
CA ALA A 105 0.83 -15.64 6.56
C ALA A 105 0.34 -17.09 6.78
N ASP A 106 -0.77 -17.45 6.15
CA ASP A 106 -1.38 -18.79 6.24
C ASP A 106 -0.84 -19.78 5.20
N ASN A 107 0.15 -19.39 4.38
CA ASN A 107 0.76 -20.29 3.41
C ASN A 107 1.71 -21.27 4.12
N ASN A 108 1.53 -22.58 3.89
CA ASN A 108 2.32 -23.62 4.56
C ASN A 108 3.70 -23.89 3.92
N GLU A 109 3.95 -23.39 2.72
CA GLU A 109 5.16 -23.66 1.92
C GLU A 109 6.16 -22.51 1.93
N VAL A 110 5.74 -21.29 2.31
CA VAL A 110 6.62 -20.12 2.37
C VAL A 110 6.46 -19.33 3.66
N GLU A 111 7.50 -18.58 4.02
CA GLU A 111 7.51 -17.57 5.08
C GLU A 111 7.98 -16.22 4.53
N THR A 112 7.67 -15.13 5.24
CA THR A 112 8.03 -13.79 4.80
C THR A 112 8.64 -12.95 5.90
N THR A 113 9.72 -12.23 5.57
CA THR A 113 10.49 -11.39 6.50
C THR A 113 10.80 -10.05 5.84
N SER A 114 10.77 -8.95 6.59
CA SER A 114 11.19 -7.63 6.10
C SER A 114 12.57 -7.25 6.62
N GLU A 115 13.55 -7.09 5.72
CA GLU A 115 14.94 -6.71 6.04
C GLU A 115 15.30 -5.32 5.51
N GLY A 116 16.31 -4.68 6.13
CA GLY A 116 16.74 -3.31 5.83
C GLY A 116 16.04 -2.24 6.66
N GLU A 117 16.35 -0.96 6.39
CA GLU A 117 15.85 0.20 7.13
C GLU A 117 15.35 1.31 6.19
N GLY A 118 14.34 2.06 6.64
CA GLY A 118 13.79 3.19 5.88
C GLY A 118 13.32 2.79 4.48
N GLU A 119 13.80 3.54 3.48
CA GLU A 119 13.53 3.34 2.05
C GLU A 119 14.21 2.08 1.47
N GLU A 120 15.32 1.65 2.07
CA GLU A 120 16.05 0.44 1.66
C GLU A 120 15.41 -0.84 2.22
N ARG A 121 14.31 -0.73 2.97
CA ARG A 121 13.65 -1.87 3.59
C ARG A 121 12.81 -2.64 2.56
N TYR A 122 13.15 -3.92 2.35
CA TYR A 122 12.55 -4.81 1.37
C TYR A 122 11.90 -6.04 2.02
N LEU A 123 11.07 -6.76 1.26
CA LEU A 123 10.43 -7.99 1.71
C LEU A 123 11.13 -9.21 1.11
N ILE A 124 11.38 -10.23 1.92
CA ILE A 124 11.94 -11.52 1.52
C ILE A 124 10.84 -12.56 1.66
N ILE A 125 10.67 -13.38 0.63
CA ILE A 125 9.79 -14.55 0.63
C ILE A 125 10.67 -15.79 0.49
N SER A 126 10.67 -16.67 1.49
CA SER A 126 11.54 -17.84 1.55
C SER A 126 10.71 -19.13 1.63
N PRO A 127 11.14 -20.23 1.00
CA PRO A 127 10.50 -21.53 1.18
C PRO A 127 10.67 -22.00 2.64
N LYS A 128 9.61 -22.57 3.20
CA LYS A 128 9.65 -23.24 4.51
C LYS A 128 10.37 -24.58 4.38
N LYS A 129 11.19 -24.91 5.38
CA LYS A 129 11.85 -26.20 5.51
C LYS A 129 10.99 -27.21 6.26
#